data_AF-A0A2L0CVD4-F1
#
_entry.id   AF-A0A2L0CVD4-F1
#
_cell.length_a   1.000
_cell.length_b   1.000
_cell.length_c   1.000
_cell.angle_alpha   90.00
_cell.angle_beta   90.00
_cell.angle_gamma   90.00
#
_symmetry.space_group_name_H-M   'P 1'
#
loop_
_entity.id
_entity.type
_entity.pdbx_description
1 polymer ?
#
loop_
_entity_poly.entity_id
_entity_poly.type
_entity_poly.pdbx_seq_one_letter_code
_entity_poly.pdbx_strand_id
1 'polypeptide(L)'
;TKAKHLKDTMCHEFSAIFHLCQFVLENSQNPPLVNATLETLLRFLNWIPLGYIFETKLISTLTFKFLPVPMFRNVTLKCLTEIAGVTVSNYDDMFLNLFNQTMAQLEIMLPVTTDIKSAYACGQDQEQNFIQNLALFLCTFLKEHGNIAETQEALLGNALSYLVLISEVDEVEIFKICLEFWNNLASELYRDAELQHMVAGGPIFFTNSRRATYQEVLTKVRYIMISRMAKPEEVLVVENDNGEVVREFMKDTDSINLYKNMRETLVYLTHLDYANTERIMTTKLQNQVDGTEWSWKNLNTLCWAIGSISGAMHEEDEKRFLVTVIKDLLLLCEHKRGKDNKAIIASNIMYVVGQYPRFLRAHWKFLKTVVNKLFEFMHETHDGVQD
;
A
#
# COMPACT_ATOMS: atom_id res chain seq x y z
N THR A 1 -25.01 -26.21 -2.50
CA THR A 1 -25.34 -25.43 -1.28
C THR A 1 -26.67 -24.71 -1.49
N LYS A 2 -27.36 -24.33 -0.41
CA LYS A 2 -28.64 -23.57 -0.46
C LYS A 2 -28.53 -22.29 -1.31
N ALA A 3 -27.37 -21.62 -1.26
CA ALA A 3 -27.04 -20.47 -2.10
C ALA A 3 -27.01 -20.79 -3.61
N LYS A 4 -26.41 -21.93 -4.00
CA LYS A 4 -26.40 -22.38 -5.40
C LYS A 4 -27.83 -22.65 -5.91
N HIS A 5 -28.65 -23.33 -5.11
CA HIS A 5 -30.04 -23.60 -5.48
C HIS A 5 -30.87 -22.30 -5.65
N LEU A 6 -30.71 -21.32 -4.74
CA LEU A 6 -31.35 -20.01 -4.87
C LEU A 6 -30.86 -19.25 -6.11
N LYS A 7 -29.56 -19.36 -6.45
CA LYS A 7 -29.00 -18.76 -7.68
C LYS A 7 -29.62 -19.39 -8.93
N ASP A 8 -29.80 -20.71 -8.96
CA ASP A 8 -30.43 -21.43 -10.07
C ASP A 8 -31.92 -21.07 -10.24
N THR A 9 -32.65 -20.90 -9.13
CA THR A 9 -34.06 -20.44 -9.15
C THR A 9 -34.16 -18.99 -9.60
N MET A 10 -33.33 -18.08 -9.05
CA MET A 10 -33.31 -16.69 -9.49
C MET A 10 -32.89 -16.53 -10.94
N CYS A 11 -32.01 -17.40 -11.47
CA CYS A 11 -31.53 -17.35 -12.85
C CYS A 11 -32.68 -17.29 -13.89
N HIS A 12 -33.79 -18.00 -13.63
CA HIS A 12 -34.96 -18.02 -14.51
C HIS A 12 -35.72 -16.69 -14.52
N GLU A 13 -35.81 -16.01 -13.37
CA GLU A 13 -36.51 -14.73 -13.23
C GLU A 13 -35.59 -13.53 -13.49
N PHE A 14 -34.27 -13.74 -13.38
CA PHE A 14 -33.27 -12.69 -13.47
C PHE A 14 -33.19 -12.07 -14.86
N SER A 15 -33.49 -12.85 -15.91
CA SER A 15 -33.56 -12.34 -17.27
C SER A 15 -34.47 -11.11 -17.36
N ALA A 16 -35.68 -11.16 -16.78
CA ALA A 16 -36.61 -10.04 -16.84
C ALA A 16 -36.08 -8.80 -16.09
N ILE A 17 -35.44 -9.01 -14.93
CA ILE A 17 -34.81 -7.94 -14.13
C ILE A 17 -33.67 -7.29 -14.94
N PHE A 18 -32.81 -8.09 -15.55
CA PHE A 18 -31.69 -7.60 -16.35
C PHE A 18 -32.16 -6.79 -17.55
N HIS A 19 -33.15 -7.28 -18.31
CA HIS A 19 -33.72 -6.55 -19.44
C HIS A 19 -34.34 -5.21 -19.00
N LEU A 20 -34.99 -5.17 -17.83
CA LEU A 20 -35.50 -3.92 -17.28
C LEU A 20 -34.38 -2.95 -16.92
N CYS A 21 -33.33 -3.42 -16.22
CA CYS A 21 -32.16 -2.62 -15.90
C CYS A 21 -31.52 -2.07 -17.18
N GLN A 22 -31.27 -2.93 -18.17
CA GLN A 22 -30.68 -2.54 -19.45
C GLN A 22 -31.55 -1.51 -20.19
N PHE A 23 -32.87 -1.73 -20.26
CA PHE A 23 -33.80 -0.80 -20.89
C PHE A 23 -33.74 0.59 -20.24
N VAL A 24 -33.75 0.65 -18.90
CA VAL A 24 -33.67 1.92 -18.16
C VAL A 24 -32.30 2.58 -18.39
N LEU A 25 -31.21 1.82 -18.29
CA LEU A 25 -29.85 2.34 -18.49
C LEU A 25 -29.63 2.84 -19.93
N GLU A 26 -30.26 2.24 -20.94
CA GLU A 26 -30.14 2.68 -22.33
C GLU A 26 -31.01 3.90 -22.65
N ASN A 27 -32.24 3.95 -22.13
CA ASN A 27 -33.28 4.87 -22.62
C ASN A 27 -33.68 5.99 -21.65
N SER A 28 -33.48 5.81 -20.34
CA SER A 28 -33.93 6.79 -19.35
C SER A 28 -33.03 8.02 -19.32
N GLN A 29 -33.66 9.20 -19.24
CA GLN A 29 -33.00 10.48 -18.97
C GLN A 29 -33.28 10.99 -17.54
N ASN A 30 -34.03 10.23 -16.73
CA ASN A 30 -34.36 10.60 -15.35
C ASN A 30 -33.21 10.21 -14.40
N PRO A 31 -32.45 11.18 -13.83
CA PRO A 31 -31.24 10.84 -13.08
C PRO A 31 -31.48 10.04 -11.79
N PRO A 32 -32.49 10.36 -10.95
CA PRO A 32 -32.84 9.51 -9.81
C PRO A 32 -33.15 8.05 -10.19
N LEU A 33 -33.89 7.83 -11.29
CA LEU A 33 -34.21 6.49 -11.77
C LEU A 33 -32.97 5.75 -12.26
N VAL A 34 -32.08 6.42 -13.01
CA VAL A 34 -30.81 5.83 -13.46
C VAL A 34 -29.94 5.46 -12.26
N ASN A 35 -29.81 6.35 -11.27
CA ASN A 35 -29.02 6.08 -10.07
C ASN A 35 -29.58 4.87 -9.28
N ALA A 36 -30.89 4.83 -9.06
CA ALA A 36 -31.54 3.70 -8.40
C ALA A 36 -31.34 2.39 -9.18
N THR A 37 -31.32 2.45 -10.51
CA THR A 37 -31.06 1.28 -11.37
C THR A 37 -29.62 0.81 -11.27
N LEU A 38 -28.64 1.71 -11.22
CA LEU A 38 -27.23 1.37 -11.02
C LEU A 38 -26.98 0.77 -9.62
N GLU A 39 -27.57 1.33 -8.56
CA GLU A 39 -27.49 0.76 -7.21
C GLU A 39 -28.15 -0.63 -7.15
N THR A 40 -29.26 -0.82 -7.87
CA THR A 40 -29.94 -2.11 -7.96
C THR A 40 -29.06 -3.12 -8.70
N LEU A 41 -28.48 -2.73 -9.84
CA LEU A 41 -27.55 -3.56 -10.59
C LEU A 41 -26.35 -3.99 -9.72
N LEU A 42 -25.76 -3.06 -8.96
CA LEU A 42 -24.64 -3.33 -8.07
C LEU A 42 -24.92 -4.48 -7.10
N ARG A 43 -26.11 -4.52 -6.49
CA ARG A 43 -26.50 -5.61 -5.57
C ARG A 43 -26.71 -6.93 -6.29
N PHE A 44 -27.10 -6.89 -7.56
CA PHE A 44 -27.36 -8.08 -8.35
C PHE A 44 -26.11 -8.71 -8.96
N LEU A 45 -25.04 -7.95 -9.25
CA LEU A 45 -23.83 -8.45 -9.93
C LEU A 45 -23.28 -9.77 -9.36
N ASN A 46 -23.34 -9.96 -8.04
CA ASN A 46 -22.93 -11.20 -7.36
C ASN A 46 -23.80 -12.44 -7.68
N TRP A 47 -25.02 -12.22 -8.14
CA TRP A 47 -26.02 -13.25 -8.40
C TRP A 47 -26.27 -13.49 -9.88
N ILE A 48 -25.92 -12.53 -10.75
CA ILE A 48 -26.29 -12.62 -12.16
C ILE A 48 -25.51 -13.71 -12.90
N PRO A 49 -26.12 -14.42 -13.85
CA PRO A 49 -25.38 -15.31 -14.74
C PRO A 49 -24.36 -14.53 -15.56
N LEU A 50 -23.14 -15.06 -15.65
CA LEU A 50 -21.99 -14.34 -16.20
C LEU A 50 -22.16 -13.93 -17.67
N GLY A 51 -22.95 -14.67 -18.46
CA GLY A 51 -23.28 -14.28 -19.83
C GLY A 51 -23.94 -12.90 -19.92
N TYR A 52 -24.76 -12.50 -18.94
CA TYR A 52 -25.34 -11.15 -18.92
C TYR A 52 -24.30 -10.05 -18.67
N ILE A 53 -23.20 -10.37 -17.96
CA ILE A 53 -22.10 -9.43 -17.73
C ILE A 53 -21.22 -9.33 -18.98
N PHE A 54 -20.77 -10.48 -19.48
CA PHE A 54 -19.65 -10.57 -20.42
C PHE A 54 -20.06 -10.76 -21.89
N GLU A 55 -21.28 -11.21 -22.17
CA GLU A 55 -21.78 -11.42 -23.54
C GLU A 55 -22.76 -10.32 -23.99
N THR A 56 -22.93 -9.28 -23.17
CA THR A 56 -23.76 -8.10 -23.48
C THR A 56 -22.92 -6.83 -23.57
N LYS A 57 -23.56 -5.69 -23.85
CA LYS A 57 -22.90 -4.37 -23.88
C LYS A 57 -22.74 -3.73 -22.50
N LEU A 58 -23.06 -4.46 -21.42
CA LEU A 58 -23.12 -3.90 -20.07
C LEU A 58 -21.84 -3.16 -19.66
N ILE A 59 -20.66 -3.79 -19.82
CA ILE A 59 -19.37 -3.20 -19.47
C ILE A 59 -19.17 -1.89 -20.22
N SER A 60 -19.31 -1.89 -21.55
CA SER A 60 -19.17 -0.70 -22.38
C SER A 60 -20.18 0.39 -22.01
N THR A 61 -21.42 0.03 -21.68
CA THR A 61 -22.44 1.00 -21.25
C THR A 61 -22.07 1.63 -19.91
N LEU A 62 -21.64 0.84 -18.92
CA LEU A 62 -21.17 1.35 -17.62
C LEU A 62 -19.99 2.30 -17.82
N THR A 63 -18.97 1.86 -18.55
CA THR A 63 -17.72 2.60 -18.71
C THR A 63 -17.86 3.88 -19.52
N PHE A 64 -18.59 3.87 -20.65
CA PHE A 64 -18.65 5.07 -21.50
C PHE A 64 -19.83 5.99 -21.20
N LYS A 65 -20.96 5.47 -20.71
CA LYS A 65 -22.16 6.28 -20.49
C LYS A 65 -22.23 6.87 -19.08
N PHE A 66 -21.78 6.13 -18.06
CA PHE A 66 -22.05 6.49 -16.67
C PHE A 66 -20.80 6.83 -15.86
N LEU A 67 -19.68 6.15 -16.08
CA LEU A 67 -18.44 6.42 -15.36
C LEU A 67 -17.96 7.89 -15.51
N PRO A 68 -18.02 8.54 -16.69
CA PRO A 68 -17.56 9.92 -16.85
C PRO A 68 -18.46 10.94 -16.14
N VAL A 69 -19.73 10.58 -15.89
CA VAL A 69 -20.75 11.47 -15.37
C VAL A 69 -20.65 11.54 -13.83
N PRO A 70 -20.32 12.70 -13.23
CA PRO A 70 -19.99 12.79 -11.80
C PRO A 70 -21.04 12.18 -10.86
N MET A 71 -22.33 12.40 -11.12
CA MET A 71 -23.42 11.88 -10.27
C MET A 71 -23.56 10.35 -10.29
N PHE A 72 -23.05 9.66 -11.32
CA PHE A 72 -23.13 8.20 -11.46
C PHE A 72 -21.77 7.50 -11.30
N ARG A 73 -20.67 8.27 -11.33
CA ARG A 73 -19.29 7.77 -11.33
C ARG A 73 -19.03 6.76 -10.22
N ASN A 74 -19.38 7.10 -8.98
CA ASN A 74 -19.09 6.26 -7.81
C ASN A 74 -19.80 4.90 -7.86
N VAL A 75 -21.12 4.89 -8.07
CA VAL A 75 -21.89 3.62 -8.17
C VAL A 75 -21.47 2.79 -9.39
N THR A 76 -21.10 3.45 -10.49
CA THR A 76 -20.61 2.78 -11.70
C THR A 76 -19.28 2.10 -11.43
N LEU A 77 -18.32 2.79 -10.80
CA LEU A 77 -17.02 2.21 -10.49
C LEU A 77 -17.13 1.05 -9.50
N LYS A 78 -18.06 1.12 -8.53
CA LYS A 78 -18.40 -0.02 -7.68
C LYS A 78 -18.91 -1.20 -8.50
N CYS A 79 -19.79 -0.97 -9.48
CA CYS A 79 -20.24 -2.05 -10.38
C CYS A 79 -19.07 -2.67 -11.15
N LEU A 80 -18.17 -1.84 -11.71
CA LEU A 80 -16.99 -2.33 -12.42
C LEU A 80 -16.03 -3.09 -11.49
N THR A 81 -15.95 -2.72 -10.21
CA THR A 81 -15.17 -3.43 -9.18
C THR A 81 -15.75 -4.81 -8.88
N GLU A 82 -17.07 -4.94 -8.72
CA GLU A 82 -17.71 -6.25 -8.53
C GLU A 82 -17.51 -7.15 -9.75
N ILE A 83 -17.54 -6.58 -10.97
CA ILE A 83 -17.25 -7.34 -12.20
C ILE A 83 -15.77 -7.76 -12.21
N ALA A 84 -14.85 -6.87 -11.85
CA ALA A 84 -13.42 -7.14 -11.78
C ALA A 84 -13.03 -8.20 -10.74
N GLY A 85 -13.87 -8.47 -9.74
CA GLY A 85 -13.64 -9.51 -8.74
C GLY A 85 -14.10 -10.91 -9.15
N VAL A 86 -14.65 -11.08 -10.36
CA VAL A 86 -15.17 -12.37 -10.82
C VAL A 86 -14.03 -13.27 -11.31
N THR A 87 -13.77 -14.37 -10.60
CA THR A 87 -12.71 -15.32 -10.97
C THR A 87 -13.23 -16.42 -11.91
N VAL A 88 -13.09 -16.24 -13.23
CA VAL A 88 -13.42 -17.26 -14.27
C VAL A 88 -12.46 -17.23 -15.45
N SER A 89 -12.13 -18.39 -16.00
CA SER A 89 -11.09 -18.56 -17.04
C SER A 89 -11.55 -18.35 -18.48
N ASN A 90 -12.85 -18.24 -18.73
CA ASN A 90 -13.40 -18.30 -20.10
C ASN A 90 -13.72 -16.91 -20.68
N TYR A 91 -13.40 -15.83 -19.94
CA TYR A 91 -13.76 -14.46 -20.30
C TYR A 91 -12.56 -13.50 -20.22
N ASP A 92 -11.33 -14.01 -20.36
CA ASP A 92 -10.09 -13.21 -20.27
C ASP A 92 -10.10 -11.98 -21.20
N ASP A 93 -10.55 -12.14 -22.44
CA ASP A 93 -10.71 -11.03 -23.40
C ASP A 93 -11.68 -9.95 -22.90
N MET A 94 -12.71 -10.34 -22.14
CA MET A 94 -13.70 -9.41 -21.59
C MET A 94 -13.16 -8.67 -20.36
N PHE A 95 -12.34 -9.33 -19.52
CA PHE A 95 -11.62 -8.66 -18.44
C PHE A 95 -10.58 -7.68 -18.99
N LEU A 96 -9.86 -8.07 -20.03
CA LEU A 96 -8.93 -7.19 -20.72
C LEU A 96 -9.66 -5.96 -21.30
N ASN A 97 -10.82 -6.17 -21.91
CA ASN A 97 -11.67 -5.09 -22.41
C ASN A 97 -12.17 -4.17 -21.29
N LEU A 98 -12.63 -4.74 -20.16
CA LEU A 98 -13.02 -4.00 -18.96
C LEU A 98 -11.89 -3.09 -18.48
N PHE A 99 -10.67 -3.63 -18.34
CA PHE A 99 -9.50 -2.88 -17.90
C PHE A 99 -9.15 -1.76 -18.87
N ASN A 100 -9.02 -2.06 -20.16
CA ASN A 100 -8.63 -1.10 -21.18
C ASN A 100 -9.61 0.07 -21.28
N GLN A 101 -10.92 -0.21 -21.32
CA GLN A 101 -11.92 0.83 -21.39
C GLN A 101 -11.96 1.68 -20.12
N THR A 102 -11.86 1.05 -18.95
CA THR A 102 -11.93 1.75 -17.66
C THR A 102 -10.71 2.66 -17.49
N MET A 103 -9.50 2.16 -17.77
CA MET A 103 -8.27 2.95 -17.73
C MET A 103 -8.31 4.13 -18.70
N ALA A 104 -8.80 3.92 -19.94
CA ALA A 104 -8.95 5.01 -20.90
C ALA A 104 -9.88 6.13 -20.40
N GLN A 105 -10.97 5.80 -19.71
CA GLN A 105 -11.83 6.82 -19.10
C GLN A 105 -11.19 7.46 -17.86
N LEU A 106 -10.47 6.69 -17.05
CA LEU A 106 -9.76 7.20 -15.86
C LEU A 106 -8.71 8.24 -16.24
N GLU A 107 -7.92 8.01 -17.28
CA GLU A 107 -6.90 8.96 -17.74
C GLU A 107 -7.46 10.30 -18.19
N ILE A 108 -8.70 10.30 -18.72
CA ILE A 108 -9.42 11.53 -19.09
C ILE A 108 -9.95 12.25 -17.84
N MET A 109 -10.51 11.50 -16.88
CA MET A 109 -11.14 12.07 -15.69
C MET A 109 -10.14 12.53 -14.63
N LEU A 110 -9.00 11.85 -14.53
CA LEU A 110 -7.98 12.04 -13.50
C LEU A 110 -6.61 11.82 -14.14
N PRO A 111 -6.00 12.83 -14.77
CA PRO A 111 -4.67 12.68 -15.39
C PRO A 111 -3.63 12.12 -14.39
N VAL A 112 -2.74 11.24 -14.83
CA VAL A 112 -1.71 10.60 -13.97
C VAL A 112 -0.75 11.63 -13.34
N THR A 113 -0.67 12.85 -13.87
CA THR A 113 0.11 13.95 -13.31
C THR A 113 -0.59 14.69 -12.15
N THR A 114 -1.82 14.32 -11.83
CA THR A 114 -2.59 14.95 -10.75
C THR A 114 -1.99 14.61 -9.39
N ASP A 115 -1.77 15.61 -8.55
CA ASP A 115 -1.46 15.41 -7.14
C ASP A 115 -2.71 14.92 -6.40
N ILE A 116 -2.88 13.60 -6.35
CA ILE A 116 -4.05 12.95 -5.72
C ILE A 116 -4.10 13.25 -4.22
N LYS A 117 -2.94 13.33 -3.55
CA LYS A 117 -2.88 13.63 -2.12
C LYS A 117 -3.50 14.99 -1.81
N SER A 118 -3.06 16.04 -2.52
CA SER A 118 -3.61 17.39 -2.36
C SER A 118 -5.06 17.48 -2.84
N ALA A 119 -5.40 16.83 -3.96
CA ALA A 119 -6.77 16.82 -4.48
C ALA A 119 -7.76 16.16 -3.51
N TYR A 120 -7.34 15.08 -2.83
CA TYR A 120 -8.15 14.39 -1.82
C TYR A 120 -8.39 15.27 -0.59
N ALA A 121 -7.34 15.94 -0.09
CA ALA A 121 -7.43 16.81 1.08
C ALA A 121 -8.37 18.02 0.86
N CYS A 122 -8.43 18.52 -0.38
CA CYS A 122 -9.32 19.62 -0.78
C CYS A 122 -10.70 19.16 -1.30
N GLY A 123 -10.86 17.86 -1.55
CA GLY A 123 -12.03 17.26 -2.17
C GLY A 123 -13.23 17.20 -1.24
N GLN A 124 -14.43 17.03 -1.80
CA GLN A 124 -15.64 16.77 -1.03
C GLN A 124 -15.86 15.25 -0.94
N ASP A 125 -16.90 14.85 -0.19
CA ASP A 125 -17.26 13.44 0.01
C ASP A 125 -17.32 12.64 -1.30
N GLN A 126 -17.81 13.22 -2.41
CA GLN A 126 -17.94 12.50 -3.68
C GLN A 126 -16.59 12.20 -4.33
N GLU A 127 -15.66 13.15 -4.32
CA GLU A 127 -14.30 12.95 -4.85
C GLU A 127 -13.49 12.02 -3.96
N GLN A 128 -13.60 12.16 -2.64
CA GLN A 128 -12.92 11.26 -1.69
C GLN A 128 -13.40 9.82 -1.83
N ASN A 129 -14.72 9.62 -1.93
CA ASN A 129 -15.31 8.31 -2.22
C ASN A 129 -14.84 7.77 -3.57
N PHE A 130 -14.67 8.63 -4.58
CA PHE A 130 -14.19 8.20 -5.89
C PHE A 130 -12.76 7.66 -5.82
N ILE A 131 -11.85 8.34 -5.10
CA ILE A 131 -10.47 7.86 -4.90
C ILE A 131 -10.45 6.52 -4.15
N GLN A 132 -11.29 6.35 -3.13
CA GLN A 132 -11.41 5.06 -2.44
C GLN A 132 -11.93 3.95 -3.37
N ASN A 133 -12.99 4.23 -4.14
CA ASN A 133 -13.55 3.27 -5.11
C ASN A 133 -12.54 2.93 -6.22
N LEU A 134 -11.69 3.88 -6.61
CA LEU A 134 -10.62 3.66 -7.56
C LEU A 134 -9.53 2.75 -6.99
N ALA A 135 -9.13 2.95 -5.73
CA ALA A 135 -8.21 2.07 -5.04
C ALA A 135 -8.75 0.63 -5.03
N LEU A 136 -10.03 0.46 -4.64
CA LEU A 136 -10.71 -0.84 -4.63
C LEU A 136 -10.72 -1.48 -6.02
N PHE A 137 -11.15 -0.76 -7.05
CA PHE A 137 -11.17 -1.27 -8.43
C PHE A 137 -9.79 -1.77 -8.88
N LEU A 138 -8.76 -0.94 -8.74
CA LEU A 138 -7.41 -1.28 -9.20
C LEU A 138 -6.82 -2.44 -8.40
N CYS A 139 -6.95 -2.43 -7.06
CA CYS A 139 -6.48 -3.52 -6.21
C CYS A 139 -7.20 -4.83 -6.53
N THR A 140 -8.54 -4.82 -6.69
CA THR A 140 -9.31 -6.01 -7.04
C THR A 140 -8.92 -6.54 -8.42
N PHE A 141 -8.90 -5.69 -9.44
CA PHE A 141 -8.60 -6.13 -10.80
C PHE A 141 -7.17 -6.69 -10.91
N LEU A 142 -6.17 -6.00 -10.36
CA LEU A 142 -4.78 -6.42 -10.46
C LEU A 142 -4.48 -7.66 -9.61
N LYS A 143 -5.20 -7.87 -8.50
CA LYS A 143 -5.07 -9.09 -7.68
C LYS A 143 -5.63 -10.32 -8.41
N GLU A 144 -6.81 -10.22 -9.01
CA GLU A 144 -7.47 -11.37 -9.65
C GLU A 144 -7.02 -11.61 -11.10
N HIS A 145 -6.67 -10.54 -11.82
CA HIS A 145 -6.40 -10.56 -13.26
C HIS A 145 -5.07 -9.91 -13.65
N GLY A 146 -4.13 -9.75 -12.71
CA GLY A 146 -2.82 -9.12 -12.93
C GLY A 146 -2.02 -9.74 -14.08
N ASN A 147 -2.07 -11.07 -14.23
CA ASN A 147 -1.39 -11.79 -15.32
C ASN A 147 -1.88 -11.36 -16.71
N ILE A 148 -3.16 -11.01 -16.84
CA ILE A 148 -3.74 -10.51 -18.09
C ILE A 148 -3.35 -9.05 -18.29
N ALA A 149 -3.35 -8.25 -17.22
CA ALA A 149 -2.91 -6.85 -17.25
C ALA A 149 -1.43 -6.70 -17.65
N GLU A 150 -0.57 -7.66 -17.30
CA GLU A 150 0.84 -7.72 -17.71
C GLU A 150 1.03 -7.75 -19.23
N THR A 151 0.02 -8.18 -20.00
CA THR A 151 0.06 -8.11 -21.48
C THR A 151 -0.10 -6.69 -22.02
N GLN A 152 -0.52 -5.73 -21.18
CA GLN A 152 -0.74 -4.31 -21.51
C GLN A 152 0.21 -3.42 -20.72
N GLU A 153 1.52 -3.51 -21.00
CA GLU A 153 2.57 -2.86 -20.20
C GLU A 153 2.31 -1.37 -19.90
N ALA A 154 1.88 -0.59 -20.91
CA ALA A 154 1.63 0.84 -20.74
C ALA A 154 0.45 1.13 -19.78
N LEU A 155 -0.67 0.42 -19.95
CA LEU A 155 -1.85 0.59 -19.09
C LEU A 155 -1.61 0.07 -17.68
N LEU A 156 -0.88 -1.05 -17.55
CA LEU A 156 -0.43 -1.55 -16.25
C LEU A 156 0.46 -0.52 -15.54
N GLY A 157 1.42 0.09 -16.24
CA GLY A 157 2.26 1.14 -15.69
C GLY A 157 1.46 2.33 -15.16
N ASN A 158 0.43 2.75 -15.89
CA ASN A 158 -0.48 3.82 -15.44
C ASN A 158 -1.33 3.40 -14.23
N ALA A 159 -1.89 2.19 -14.24
CA ALA A 159 -2.67 1.65 -13.12
C ALA A 159 -1.84 1.56 -11.83
N LEU A 160 -0.61 1.06 -11.92
CA LEU A 160 0.34 1.02 -10.80
C LEU A 160 0.73 2.43 -10.34
N SER A 161 0.89 3.38 -11.27
CA SER A 161 1.18 4.77 -10.94
C SER A 161 0.03 5.42 -10.16
N TYR A 162 -1.24 5.16 -10.54
CA TYR A 162 -2.38 5.58 -9.74
C TYR A 162 -2.34 4.98 -8.34
N LEU A 163 -2.08 3.68 -8.20
CA LEU A 163 -1.99 3.06 -6.87
C LEU A 163 -0.89 3.67 -6.01
N VAL A 164 0.26 4.04 -6.59
CA VAL A 164 1.32 4.77 -5.88
C VAL A 164 0.83 6.12 -5.40
N LEU A 165 0.21 6.93 -6.28
CA LEU A 165 -0.30 8.25 -5.94
C LEU A 165 -1.42 8.19 -4.88
N ILE A 166 -2.31 7.21 -4.98
CA ILE A 166 -3.38 6.95 -3.99
C ILE A 166 -2.76 6.52 -2.65
N SER A 167 -1.66 5.75 -2.67
CA SER A 167 -0.95 5.33 -1.45
C SER A 167 -0.29 6.48 -0.69
N GLU A 168 -0.20 7.69 -1.27
CA GLU A 168 0.31 8.90 -0.60
C GLU A 168 -0.78 9.72 0.11
N VAL A 169 -2.06 9.39 -0.12
CA VAL A 169 -3.21 10.04 0.52
C VAL A 169 -3.18 9.81 2.03
N ASP A 170 -3.34 10.88 2.81
CA ASP A 170 -3.35 10.84 4.28
C ASP A 170 -4.70 10.33 4.84
N GLU A 171 -5.17 9.17 4.36
CA GLU A 171 -6.36 8.45 4.84
C GLU A 171 -5.99 6.98 5.10
N VAL A 172 -6.21 6.51 6.33
CA VAL A 172 -5.73 5.21 6.81
C VAL A 172 -6.45 4.06 6.12
N GLU A 173 -7.76 4.17 5.89
CA GLU A 173 -8.54 3.09 5.27
C GLU A 173 -8.17 2.91 3.79
N ILE A 174 -7.91 4.00 3.07
CA ILE A 174 -7.40 3.95 1.69
C ILE A 174 -6.01 3.33 1.67
N PHE A 175 -5.14 3.73 2.60
CA PHE A 175 -3.80 3.18 2.68
C PHE A 175 -3.81 1.67 2.97
N LYS A 176 -4.71 1.18 3.84
CA LYS A 176 -4.87 -0.27 4.11
C LYS A 176 -5.26 -1.05 2.85
N ILE A 177 -6.17 -0.52 2.03
CA ILE A 177 -6.55 -1.14 0.74
C ILE A 177 -5.32 -1.28 -0.16
N CYS A 178 -4.56 -0.20 -0.36
CA CYS A 178 -3.35 -0.25 -1.18
C CYS A 178 -2.27 -1.15 -0.59
N LEU A 179 -2.08 -1.13 0.74
CA LEU A 179 -1.11 -1.95 1.43
C LEU A 179 -1.40 -3.45 1.26
N GLU A 180 -2.66 -3.88 1.29
CA GLU A 180 -3.02 -5.28 1.00
C GLU A 180 -2.55 -5.69 -0.40
N PHE A 181 -2.78 -4.83 -1.41
CA PHE A 181 -2.29 -5.09 -2.76
C PHE A 181 -0.76 -5.14 -2.83
N TRP A 182 -0.06 -4.15 -2.24
CA TRP A 182 1.40 -4.10 -2.27
C TRP A 182 2.04 -5.27 -1.55
N ASN A 183 1.46 -5.73 -0.44
CA ASN A 183 1.89 -6.93 0.27
C ASN A 183 1.79 -8.17 -0.62
N ASN A 184 0.62 -8.38 -1.23
CA ASN A 184 0.37 -9.51 -2.13
C ASN A 184 1.36 -9.49 -3.31
N LEU A 185 1.49 -8.36 -4.01
CA LEU A 185 2.42 -8.23 -5.14
C LEU A 185 3.87 -8.49 -4.73
N ALA A 186 4.33 -7.91 -3.60
CA ALA A 186 5.69 -8.11 -3.11
C ALA A 186 5.95 -9.57 -2.73
N SER A 187 4.98 -10.22 -2.07
CA SER A 187 5.06 -11.64 -1.70
C SER A 187 5.10 -12.55 -2.94
N GLU A 188 4.32 -12.27 -3.98
CA GLU A 188 4.31 -13.05 -5.21
C GLU A 188 5.63 -12.93 -5.95
N LEU A 189 6.12 -11.71 -6.16
CA LEU A 189 7.40 -11.47 -6.83
C LEU A 189 8.57 -12.08 -6.06
N TYR A 190 8.50 -12.08 -4.72
CA TYR A 190 9.49 -12.75 -3.87
C TYR A 190 9.47 -14.27 -4.06
N ARG A 191 8.29 -14.89 -4.01
CA ARG A 191 8.13 -16.34 -4.22
C ARG A 191 8.61 -16.76 -5.62
N ASP A 192 8.30 -15.97 -6.64
CA ASP A 192 8.76 -16.22 -8.01
C ASP A 192 10.30 -16.20 -8.09
N ALA A 193 10.95 -15.26 -7.40
CA ALA A 193 12.40 -15.19 -7.33
C ALA A 193 13.01 -16.40 -6.60
N GLU A 194 12.45 -16.81 -5.46
CA GLU A 194 12.93 -17.99 -4.73
C GLU A 194 12.83 -19.28 -5.56
N LEU A 195 11.69 -19.50 -6.21
CA LEU A 195 11.47 -20.65 -7.09
C LEU A 195 12.51 -20.69 -8.23
N GLN A 196 12.84 -19.54 -8.80
CA GLN A 196 13.87 -19.44 -9.82
C GLN A 196 15.26 -19.79 -9.28
N HIS A 197 15.62 -19.32 -8.09
CA HIS A 197 16.90 -19.66 -7.45
C HIS A 197 17.03 -21.15 -7.13
N MET A 198 15.93 -21.83 -6.80
CA MET A 198 15.93 -23.27 -6.52
C MET A 198 16.03 -24.13 -7.80
N VAL A 199 15.41 -23.69 -8.90
CA VAL A 199 15.38 -24.45 -10.17
C VAL A 199 16.63 -24.18 -11.02
N ALA A 200 17.17 -22.96 -10.97
CA ALA A 200 18.34 -22.56 -11.73
C ALA A 200 19.61 -22.57 -10.85
N GLY A 201 20.31 -23.70 -10.80
CA GLY A 201 21.66 -23.80 -10.21
C GLY A 201 22.78 -23.06 -10.98
N GLY A 202 22.48 -21.91 -11.62
CA GLY A 202 23.39 -21.14 -12.48
C GLY A 202 22.84 -19.76 -12.88
N PRO A 203 23.67 -18.85 -13.43
CA PRO A 203 23.35 -17.42 -13.50
C PRO A 203 22.15 -17.11 -14.41
N ILE A 204 21.22 -16.34 -13.83
CA ILE A 204 19.88 -16.01 -14.32
C ILE A 204 19.97 -14.96 -15.42
N PHE A 205 20.14 -15.38 -16.68
CA PHE A 205 20.19 -14.44 -17.83
C PHE A 205 18.87 -14.28 -18.59
N PHE A 206 17.81 -15.06 -18.29
CA PHE A 206 16.62 -15.11 -19.17
C PHE A 206 15.25 -14.89 -18.49
N THR A 207 15.14 -14.65 -17.19
CA THR A 207 13.82 -14.59 -16.49
C THR A 207 13.58 -13.37 -15.60
N ASN A 208 14.46 -12.36 -15.62
CA ASN A 208 14.26 -11.06 -14.95
C ASN A 208 13.09 -10.22 -15.53
N SER A 209 12.31 -10.75 -16.48
CA SER A 209 11.34 -9.99 -17.28
C SER A 209 10.17 -9.46 -16.47
N ARG A 210 9.47 -10.30 -15.68
CA ARG A 210 8.29 -9.85 -14.91
C ARG A 210 8.66 -8.83 -13.83
N ARG A 211 9.74 -9.08 -13.09
CA ARG A 211 10.22 -8.17 -12.04
C ARG A 211 10.68 -6.82 -12.61
N ALA A 212 11.34 -6.82 -13.77
CA ALA A 212 11.79 -5.58 -14.41
C ALA A 212 10.62 -4.63 -14.69
N THR A 213 9.46 -5.17 -15.07
CA THR A 213 8.22 -4.38 -15.29
C THR A 213 7.80 -3.59 -14.05
N TYR A 214 8.00 -4.15 -12.85
CA TYR A 214 7.58 -3.52 -11.60
C TYR A 214 8.68 -2.67 -10.94
N GLN A 215 9.93 -2.72 -11.41
CA GLN A 215 11.09 -2.19 -10.67
C GLN A 215 10.98 -0.70 -10.30
N GLU A 216 10.49 0.13 -11.23
CA GLU A 216 10.31 1.57 -10.99
C GLU A 216 9.26 1.82 -9.90
N VAL A 217 8.11 1.14 -10.01
CA VAL A 217 7.00 1.25 -9.05
C VAL A 217 7.43 0.76 -7.68
N LEU A 218 8.12 -0.38 -7.58
CA LEU A 218 8.59 -0.92 -6.30
C LEU A 218 9.57 0.03 -5.59
N THR A 219 10.34 0.83 -6.32
CA THR A 219 11.18 1.88 -5.71
C THR A 219 10.32 2.95 -5.04
N LYS A 220 9.22 3.39 -5.67
CA LYS A 220 8.27 4.35 -5.10
C LYS A 220 7.52 3.74 -3.90
N VAL A 221 7.10 2.48 -3.99
CA VAL A 221 6.44 1.77 -2.89
C VAL A 221 7.37 1.63 -1.68
N ARG A 222 8.65 1.29 -1.86
CA ARG A 222 9.64 1.29 -0.76
C ARG A 222 9.71 2.64 -0.08
N TYR A 223 9.78 3.73 -0.86
CA TYR A 223 9.81 5.08 -0.31
C TYR A 223 8.57 5.40 0.54
N ILE A 224 7.37 4.99 0.08
CA ILE A 224 6.12 5.17 0.83
C ILE A 224 6.12 4.34 2.12
N MET A 225 6.48 3.06 2.04
CA MET A 225 6.53 2.16 3.21
C MET A 225 7.48 2.69 4.29
N ILE A 226 8.63 3.23 3.89
CA ILE A 226 9.59 3.85 4.81
C ILE A 226 9.04 5.16 5.38
N SER A 227 8.46 6.02 4.55
CA SER A 227 8.01 7.35 4.95
C SER A 227 6.75 7.33 5.83
N ARG A 228 5.94 6.28 5.72
CA ARG A 228 4.64 6.13 6.42
C ARG A 228 4.62 4.98 7.42
N MET A 229 5.77 4.40 7.77
CA MET A 229 5.83 3.23 8.66
C MET A 229 5.01 3.47 9.92
N ALA A 230 4.10 2.56 10.24
CA ALA A 230 3.28 2.64 11.44
C ALA A 230 4.14 2.40 12.70
N LYS A 231 3.66 2.90 13.84
CA LYS A 231 4.38 2.78 15.11
C LYS A 231 4.47 1.31 15.56
N PRO A 232 5.67 0.79 15.88
CA PRO A 232 5.86 -0.53 16.45
C PRO A 232 5.44 -0.58 17.93
N GLU A 233 5.15 -1.78 18.47
CA GLU A 233 4.65 -1.92 19.84
C GLU A 233 5.70 -1.66 20.94
N GLU A 234 6.99 -1.73 20.57
CA GLU A 234 8.12 -1.50 21.47
C GLU A 234 8.40 -0.01 21.73
N VAL A 235 7.80 0.89 20.94
CA VAL A 235 8.01 2.34 21.07
C VAL A 235 6.93 2.95 21.95
N LEU A 236 7.33 3.38 23.15
CA LEU A 236 6.44 3.94 24.17
C LEU A 236 6.39 5.47 24.17
N VAL A 237 7.41 6.14 23.64
CA VAL A 237 7.53 7.61 23.61
C VAL A 237 7.00 8.13 22.28
N VAL A 238 5.96 8.97 22.32
CA VAL A 238 5.28 9.52 21.13
C VAL A 238 4.96 10.99 21.31
N GLU A 239 4.74 11.69 20.19
CA GLU A 239 4.18 13.03 20.17
C GLU A 239 2.64 12.93 20.23
N ASN A 240 2.00 13.62 21.18
CA ASN A 240 0.54 13.72 21.26
C ASN A 240 -0.02 14.82 20.33
N ASP A 241 -1.34 14.94 20.25
CA ASP A 241 -2.02 15.95 19.42
C ASP A 241 -1.69 17.41 19.82
N ASN A 242 -1.17 17.63 21.03
CA ASN A 242 -0.73 18.94 21.51
C ASN A 242 0.73 19.24 21.16
N GLY A 243 1.44 18.32 20.48
CA GLY A 243 2.86 18.45 20.18
C GLY A 243 3.79 18.18 21.37
N GLU A 244 3.30 17.52 22.41
CA GLU A 244 4.07 17.18 23.60
C GLU A 244 4.57 15.74 23.50
N VAL A 245 5.79 15.50 23.97
CA VAL A 245 6.36 14.16 24.05
C VAL A 245 5.81 13.46 25.29
N VAL A 246 5.02 12.42 25.09
CA VAL A 246 4.34 11.67 26.16
C VAL A 246 4.64 10.18 26.07
N ARG A 247 4.39 9.49 27.18
CA ARG A 247 4.41 8.03 27.25
C ARG A 247 3.03 7.46 26.95
N GLU A 248 2.95 6.56 25.98
CA GLU A 248 1.72 5.84 25.62
C GLU A 248 1.74 4.42 26.17
N PHE A 249 0.72 4.07 26.97
CA PHE A 249 0.57 2.73 27.57
C PHE A 249 -0.45 1.84 26.85
N MET A 250 -1.35 2.45 26.07
CA MET A 250 -2.43 1.73 25.42
C MET A 250 -1.95 1.14 24.09
N LYS A 251 -2.24 -0.14 23.87
CA LYS A 251 -1.97 -0.82 22.60
C LYS A 251 -3.21 -0.72 21.73
N ASP A 252 -3.10 0.01 20.62
CA ASP A 252 -4.10 -0.03 19.56
C ASP A 252 -3.86 -1.23 18.65
N THR A 253 -4.84 -2.15 18.62
CA THR A 253 -4.72 -3.41 17.86
C THR A 253 -4.72 -3.16 16.35
N ASP A 254 -5.45 -2.14 15.88
CA ASP A 254 -5.53 -1.81 14.47
C ASP A 254 -4.19 -1.25 13.97
N SER A 255 -3.60 -0.32 14.73
CA SER A 255 -2.25 0.21 14.49
C SER A 255 -1.17 -0.89 14.50
N ILE A 256 -1.26 -1.88 15.39
CA ILE A 256 -0.32 -3.01 15.44
C ILE A 256 -0.46 -3.90 14.20
N ASN A 257 -1.68 -4.18 13.74
CA ASN A 257 -1.89 -4.95 12.52
C ASN A 257 -1.38 -4.21 11.28
N LEU A 258 -1.60 -2.89 11.22
CA LEU A 258 -1.04 -2.04 10.18
C LEU A 258 0.50 -2.13 10.14
N TYR A 259 1.16 -1.99 11.31
CA TYR A 259 2.61 -2.15 11.41
C TYR A 259 3.08 -3.53 10.92
N LYS A 260 2.41 -4.61 11.31
CA LYS A 260 2.77 -5.98 10.88
C LYS A 260 2.71 -6.12 9.36
N ASN A 261 1.64 -5.63 8.73
CA ASN A 261 1.46 -5.70 7.27
C ASN A 261 2.49 -4.83 6.52
N MET A 262 2.78 -3.64 7.04
CA MET A 262 3.82 -2.76 6.48
C MET A 262 5.21 -3.37 6.61
N ARG A 263 5.54 -3.94 7.78
CA ARG A 263 6.79 -4.64 8.05
C ARG A 263 6.98 -5.80 7.09
N GLU A 264 5.98 -6.68 6.95
CA GLU A 264 6.04 -7.82 6.05
C GLU A 264 6.27 -7.38 4.59
N THR A 265 5.54 -6.35 4.15
CA THR A 265 5.70 -5.77 2.81
C THR A 265 7.11 -5.24 2.60
N LEU A 266 7.63 -4.45 3.55
CA LEU A 266 8.96 -3.87 3.45
C LEU A 266 10.06 -4.94 3.51
N VAL A 267 9.87 -6.02 4.26
CA VAL A 267 10.77 -7.18 4.28
C VAL A 267 10.83 -7.85 2.91
N TYR A 268 9.68 -8.14 2.27
CA TYR A 268 9.67 -8.67 0.90
C TYR A 268 10.37 -7.72 -0.09
N LEU A 269 10.07 -6.43 -0.02
CA LEU A 269 10.72 -5.43 -0.86
C LEU A 269 12.23 -5.34 -0.62
N THR A 270 12.68 -5.56 0.61
CA THR A 270 14.11 -5.57 0.98
C THR A 270 14.80 -6.79 0.39
N HIS A 271 14.20 -7.98 0.48
CA HIS A 271 14.76 -9.17 -0.17
C HIS A 271 14.83 -9.03 -1.69
N LEU A 272 13.82 -8.41 -2.30
CA LEU A 272 13.83 -8.15 -3.74
C LEU A 272 15.01 -7.24 -4.10
N ASP A 273 15.21 -6.11 -3.42
CA ASP A 273 16.30 -5.17 -3.70
C ASP A 273 16.78 -4.46 -2.44
N TYR A 274 17.72 -5.09 -1.73
CA TYR A 274 18.23 -4.55 -0.47
C TYR A 274 19.05 -3.28 -0.71
N ALA A 275 19.76 -3.19 -1.85
CA ALA A 275 20.58 -2.03 -2.18
C ALA A 275 19.72 -0.78 -2.42
N ASN A 276 18.57 -0.92 -3.09
CA ASN A 276 17.60 0.16 -3.23
C ASN A 276 17.02 0.59 -1.87
N THR A 277 16.72 -0.38 -1.00
CA THR A 277 16.21 -0.12 0.37
C THR A 277 17.26 0.61 1.21
N GLU A 278 18.50 0.12 1.26
CA GLU A 278 19.64 0.74 1.95
C GLU A 278 19.87 2.18 1.46
N ARG A 279 19.83 2.39 0.14
CA ARG A 279 19.99 3.72 -0.47
C ARG A 279 18.89 4.69 -0.04
N ILE A 280 17.62 4.27 -0.05
CA ILE A 280 16.49 5.12 0.37
C ILE A 280 16.64 5.48 1.86
N MET A 281 16.84 4.49 2.73
CA MET A 281 16.97 4.73 4.17
C MET A 281 18.17 5.62 4.50
N THR A 282 19.32 5.39 3.86
CA THR A 282 20.54 6.21 4.06
C THR A 282 20.33 7.64 3.58
N THR A 283 19.68 7.85 2.43
CA THR A 283 19.37 9.19 1.92
C THR A 283 18.43 9.93 2.87
N LYS A 284 17.35 9.28 3.35
CA LYS A 284 16.43 9.90 4.30
C LYS A 284 17.10 10.20 5.64
N LEU A 285 18.00 9.34 6.11
CA LEU A 285 18.77 9.59 7.34
C LEU A 285 19.68 10.81 7.18
N GLN A 286 20.35 10.93 6.03
CA GLN A 286 21.18 12.09 5.73
C GLN A 286 20.37 13.39 5.74
N ASN A 287 19.15 13.38 5.18
CA ASN A 287 18.23 14.51 5.20
C ASN A 287 17.74 14.87 6.63
N GLN A 288 17.76 13.92 7.57
CA GLN A 288 17.53 14.21 9.00
C GLN A 288 18.75 14.88 9.65
N VAL A 289 19.95 14.43 9.31
CA VAL A 289 21.23 14.92 9.86
C VAL A 289 21.56 16.32 9.38
N ASP A 290 21.38 16.60 8.09
CA ASP A 290 21.63 17.94 7.52
C ASP A 290 20.52 18.96 7.85
N GLY A 291 19.36 18.46 8.32
CA GLY A 291 18.23 19.27 8.76
C GLY A 291 17.22 19.62 7.67
N THR A 292 17.39 19.17 6.43
CA THR A 292 16.48 19.45 5.31
C THR A 292 15.08 18.86 5.51
N GLU A 293 14.99 17.66 6.07
CA GLU A 293 13.72 16.96 6.35
C GLU A 293 13.49 16.70 7.85
N TRP A 294 14.25 17.37 8.73
CA TRP A 294 14.19 17.12 10.17
C TRP A 294 12.79 17.38 10.75
N SER A 295 12.18 16.32 11.29
CA SER A 295 11.02 16.39 12.18
C SER A 295 10.95 15.11 13.02
N TRP A 296 10.28 15.18 14.18
CA TRP A 296 10.09 13.99 15.04
C TRP A 296 9.37 12.87 14.28
N LYS A 297 8.28 13.23 13.57
CA LYS A 297 7.54 12.31 12.71
C LYS A 297 8.43 11.61 11.67
N ASN A 298 9.24 12.36 10.91
CA ASN A 298 10.07 11.78 9.85
C ASN A 298 11.20 10.90 10.41
N LEU A 299 11.83 11.30 11.53
CA LEU A 299 12.83 10.47 12.18
C LEU A 299 12.21 9.17 12.71
N ASN A 300 11.06 9.28 13.40
CA ASN A 300 10.33 8.14 13.95
C ASN A 300 9.99 7.13 12.85
N THR A 301 9.30 7.54 11.78
CA THR A 301 8.91 6.61 10.71
C THR A 301 10.11 5.96 10.03
N LEU A 302 11.19 6.72 9.81
CA LEU A 302 12.45 6.19 9.28
C LEU A 302 13.06 5.12 10.21
N CYS A 303 13.21 5.41 11.49
CA CYS A 303 13.81 4.47 12.44
C CYS A 303 12.93 3.24 12.70
N TRP A 304 11.60 3.41 12.70
CA TRP A 304 10.65 2.30 12.73
C TRP A 304 10.83 1.38 11.53
N ALA A 305 10.97 1.97 10.33
CA ALA A 305 11.21 1.24 9.10
C ALA A 305 12.56 0.50 9.12
N ILE A 306 13.63 1.16 9.59
CA ILE A 306 14.95 0.54 9.78
C ILE A 306 14.82 -0.68 10.70
N GLY A 307 14.26 -0.54 11.91
CA GLY A 307 14.12 -1.67 12.84
C GLY A 307 13.24 -2.80 12.28
N SER A 308 12.22 -2.47 11.48
CA SER A 308 11.27 -3.46 10.93
C SER A 308 11.89 -4.49 9.99
N ILE A 309 12.98 -4.13 9.29
CA ILE A 309 13.67 -4.98 8.31
C ILE A 309 14.79 -5.84 8.91
N SER A 310 14.86 -5.94 10.25
CA SER A 310 15.85 -6.78 10.93
C SER A 310 15.81 -8.22 10.41
N GLY A 311 16.98 -8.73 10.02
CA GLY A 311 17.14 -10.07 9.45
C GLY A 311 16.86 -10.20 7.95
N ALA A 312 16.40 -9.15 7.27
CA ALA A 312 16.15 -9.18 5.81
C ALA A 312 17.43 -8.97 4.96
N MET A 313 18.55 -8.67 5.60
CA MET A 313 19.87 -8.48 4.95
C MET A 313 20.85 -9.57 5.38
N HIS A 314 21.81 -9.87 4.50
CA HIS A 314 22.97 -10.68 4.85
C HIS A 314 23.78 -9.99 5.97
N GLU A 315 24.47 -10.78 6.79
CA GLU A 315 25.12 -10.29 8.01
C GLU A 315 26.18 -9.20 7.73
N GLU A 316 26.93 -9.31 6.63
CA GLU A 316 27.93 -8.30 6.25
C GLU A 316 27.31 -6.97 5.81
N ASP A 317 26.26 -7.02 4.99
CA ASP A 317 25.53 -5.83 4.52
C ASP A 317 24.77 -5.18 5.69
N GLU A 318 24.09 -5.99 6.52
CA GLU A 318 23.42 -5.52 7.74
C GLU A 318 24.40 -4.81 8.67
N LYS A 319 25.59 -5.39 8.86
CA LYS A 319 26.66 -4.78 9.66
C LYS A 319 27.09 -3.43 9.08
N ARG A 320 27.36 -3.34 7.77
CA ARG A 320 27.76 -2.07 7.12
C ARG A 320 26.68 -1.02 7.31
N PHE A 321 25.43 -1.38 7.04
CA PHE A 321 24.29 -0.50 7.15
C PHE A 321 24.09 0.02 8.58
N LEU A 322 24.08 -0.86 9.58
CA LEU A 322 23.85 -0.48 10.98
C LEU A 322 24.96 0.39 11.57
N VAL A 323 26.22 0.16 11.18
CA VAL A 323 27.33 1.03 11.62
C VAL A 323 27.10 2.46 11.17
N THR A 324 26.65 2.67 9.93
CA THR A 324 26.32 4.00 9.40
C THR A 324 25.12 4.59 10.14
N VAL A 325 24.00 3.85 10.21
CA VAL A 325 22.76 4.31 10.84
C VAL A 325 23.00 4.79 12.27
N ILE A 326 23.65 3.98 13.09
CA ILE A 326 23.74 4.29 14.51
C ILE A 326 24.77 5.39 14.76
N LYS A 327 25.84 5.45 13.95
CA LYS A 327 26.80 6.57 14.02
C LYS A 327 26.10 7.89 13.72
N ASP A 328 25.26 7.93 12.70
CA ASP A 328 24.56 9.15 12.29
C ASP A 328 23.46 9.54 13.30
N LEU A 329 22.75 8.57 13.88
CA LEU A 329 21.78 8.83 14.95
C LEU A 329 22.45 9.35 16.25
N LEU A 330 23.60 8.78 16.63
CA LEU A 330 24.37 9.28 17.78
C LEU A 330 24.86 10.71 17.52
N LEU A 331 25.38 10.97 16.32
CA LEU A 331 25.79 12.31 15.90
C LEU A 331 24.61 13.30 15.93
N LEU A 332 23.43 12.88 15.47
CA LEU A 332 22.21 13.68 15.53
C LEU A 332 21.80 14.01 16.97
N CYS A 333 21.93 13.04 17.88
CA CYS A 333 21.67 13.20 19.32
C CYS A 333 22.61 14.21 19.99
N GLU A 334 23.88 14.26 19.55
CA GLU A 334 24.85 15.25 20.02
C GLU A 334 24.56 16.66 19.49
N HIS A 335 24.15 16.79 18.22
CA HIS A 335 23.86 18.07 17.59
C HIS A 335 22.55 18.71 18.05
N LYS A 336 21.49 17.91 18.20
CA LYS A 336 20.15 18.42 18.54
C LYS A 336 20.07 18.74 20.03
N ARG A 337 19.60 19.96 20.33
CA ARG A 337 19.42 20.47 21.70
C ARG A 337 17.96 20.36 22.13
N GLY A 338 17.71 20.39 23.42
CA GLY A 338 16.35 20.29 24.01
C GLY A 338 16.03 18.87 24.46
N LYS A 339 15.28 18.76 25.56
CA LYS A 339 14.95 17.47 26.18
C LYS A 339 14.13 16.59 25.25
N ASP A 340 13.11 17.15 24.63
CA ASP A 340 12.17 16.45 23.74
C ASP A 340 12.89 15.88 22.52
N ASN A 341 13.73 16.69 21.86
CA ASN A 341 14.57 16.23 20.75
C ASN A 341 15.47 15.06 21.16
N LYS A 342 16.11 15.15 22.32
CA LYS A 342 16.97 14.07 22.83
C LYS A 342 16.18 12.82 23.17
N ALA A 343 15.01 12.95 23.78
CA ALA A 343 14.12 11.84 24.09
C ALA A 343 13.69 11.08 22.82
N ILE A 344 13.27 11.81 21.78
CA ILE A 344 12.86 11.22 20.50
C ILE A 344 14.04 10.51 19.81
N ILE A 345 15.22 11.13 19.73
CA ILE A 345 16.38 10.50 19.10
C ILE A 345 16.85 9.28 19.90
N ALA A 346 16.88 9.37 21.23
CA ALA A 346 17.21 8.27 22.11
C ALA A 346 16.25 7.08 21.92
N SER A 347 14.94 7.32 21.96
CA SER A 347 13.91 6.31 21.72
C SER A 347 14.14 5.56 20.40
N ASN A 348 14.43 6.29 19.32
CA ASN A 348 14.73 5.70 18.03
C ASN A 348 16.02 4.87 17.99
N ILE A 349 17.11 5.35 18.63
CA ILE A 349 18.35 4.58 18.78
C ILE A 349 18.08 3.29 19.55
N MET A 350 17.35 3.38 20.66
CA MET A 350 17.03 2.23 21.52
C MET A 350 16.20 1.19 20.76
N TYR A 351 15.17 1.64 20.05
CA TYR A 351 14.35 0.77 19.21
C TYR A 351 15.19 0.09 18.13
N VAL A 352 15.93 0.86 17.31
CA VAL A 352 16.76 0.28 16.23
C VAL A 352 17.73 -0.74 16.83
N VAL A 353 18.49 -0.38 17.85
CA VAL A 353 19.48 -1.29 18.43
C VAL A 353 18.82 -2.54 19.04
N GLY A 354 17.65 -2.39 19.69
CA GLY A 354 16.87 -3.48 20.24
C GLY A 354 16.42 -4.50 19.19
N GLN A 355 16.13 -4.05 17.97
CA GLN A 355 15.69 -4.92 16.87
C GLN A 355 16.84 -5.74 16.25
N TYR A 356 18.12 -5.41 16.49
CA TYR A 356 19.28 -6.10 15.87
C TYR A 356 20.19 -6.86 16.86
N PRO A 357 19.68 -7.90 17.54
CA PRO A 357 20.47 -8.67 18.51
C PRO A 357 21.59 -9.50 17.87
N ARG A 358 21.53 -9.82 16.57
CA ARG A 358 22.63 -10.49 15.83
C ARG A 358 23.86 -9.59 15.78
N PHE A 359 23.70 -8.34 15.35
CA PHE A 359 24.76 -7.34 15.28
C PHE A 359 25.41 -7.09 16.66
N LEU A 360 24.60 -6.89 17.70
CA LEU A 360 25.10 -6.63 19.05
C LEU A 360 25.96 -7.77 19.60
N ARG A 361 25.54 -9.03 19.38
CA ARG A 361 26.30 -10.21 19.81
C ARG A 361 27.66 -10.31 19.13
N ALA A 362 27.78 -9.87 17.89
CA ALA A 362 29.04 -9.86 17.14
C ALA A 362 29.97 -8.68 17.49
N HIS A 363 29.45 -7.62 18.13
CA HIS A 363 30.17 -6.35 18.31
C HIS A 363 30.18 -5.85 19.77
N TRP A 364 30.97 -6.51 20.62
CA TRP A 364 31.05 -6.21 22.07
C TRP A 364 31.29 -4.72 22.42
N LYS A 365 32.23 -4.05 21.74
CA LYS A 365 32.50 -2.63 22.00
C LYS A 365 31.25 -1.77 21.78
N PHE A 366 30.49 -2.12 20.74
CA PHE A 366 29.27 -1.43 20.38
C PHE A 366 28.17 -1.67 21.40
N LEU A 367 27.95 -2.94 21.76
CA LEU A 367 27.01 -3.32 22.81
C LEU A 367 27.32 -2.59 24.13
N LYS A 368 28.59 -2.52 24.53
CA LYS A 368 29.01 -1.77 25.72
C LYS A 368 28.66 -0.28 25.62
N THR A 369 28.93 0.36 24.48
CA THR A 369 28.58 1.78 24.28
C THR A 369 27.07 2.00 24.37
N VAL A 370 26.27 1.15 23.73
CA VAL A 370 24.81 1.23 23.79
C VAL A 370 24.32 1.06 25.22
N VAL A 371 24.77 0.02 25.94
CA VAL A 371 24.35 -0.25 27.32
C VAL A 371 24.72 0.92 28.24
N ASN A 372 25.91 1.50 28.08
CA ASN A 372 26.28 2.71 28.83
C ASN A 372 25.35 3.88 28.50
N LYS A 373 24.97 4.05 27.23
CA LYS A 373 24.03 5.09 26.80
C LYS A 373 22.62 4.85 27.36
N LEU A 374 22.17 3.60 27.42
CA LEU A 374 20.92 3.22 28.11
C LEU A 374 20.96 3.64 29.58
N PHE A 375 22.07 3.40 30.29
CA PHE A 375 22.22 3.88 31.65
C PHE A 375 22.19 5.41 31.74
N GLU A 376 22.78 6.14 30.80
CA GLU A 376 22.63 7.60 30.75
C GLU A 376 21.17 8.02 30.57
N PHE A 377 20.43 7.36 29.68
CA PHE A 377 19.01 7.63 29.43
C PHE A 377 18.12 7.29 30.63
N MET A 378 18.46 6.27 31.43
CA MET A 378 17.78 5.96 32.69
C MET A 378 17.89 7.07 33.74
N HIS A 379 18.88 7.95 33.65
CA HIS A 379 18.99 9.11 34.55
C HIS A 379 18.21 10.32 34.03
N GLU A 380 17.64 10.27 32.82
CA GLU A 380 16.86 11.37 32.29
C GLU A 380 15.47 11.44 32.92
N THR A 381 15.01 12.66 33.17
CA THR A 381 13.76 12.95 33.89
C THR A 381 12.54 13.02 32.99
N HIS A 382 12.69 12.72 31.70
CA HIS A 382 11.62 12.79 30.72
C HIS A 382 10.76 11.52 30.77
N ASP A 383 9.44 11.69 30.84
CA ASP A 383 8.48 10.58 30.89
C ASP A 383 8.62 9.65 29.69
N GLY A 384 8.69 8.34 29.96
CA GLY A 384 8.80 7.26 28.97
C GLY A 384 10.19 6.96 28.45
N VAL A 385 11.22 7.78 28.73
CA VAL A 385 12.62 7.48 28.32
C VAL A 385 13.29 6.46 29.23
N GLN A 386 12.87 6.39 30.50
CA GLN A 386 13.44 5.47 31.49
C GLN A 386 12.92 4.02 31.34
N ASP A 387 11.75 3.85 30.74
CA ASP A 387 11.07 2.57 30.54
C ASP A 387 11.50 1.92 29.21
#